data_AF-A0A2N9F6T1-F1
#
_entry.id   AF-A0A2N9F6T1-F1
#
_cell.length_a   1.000
_cell.length_b   1.000
_cell.length_c   1.000
_cell.angle_alpha   90.00
_cell.angle_beta   90.00
_cell.angle_gamma   90.00
#
_symmetry.space_group_name_H-M   'P 1'
#
loop_
_entity.id
_entity.type
_entity.pdbx_description
1 polymer ?
#
loop_
_entity_poly.entity_id
_entity_poly.type
_entity_poly.pdbx_seq_one_letter_code
_entity_poly.pdbx_strand_id
1 'polypeptide(L)'
;MNRCPRSEKPEWIGEEPAQNLRYEPSQFAGFESLAQSHGSQCGFCTPGFIMSVYALLRSCQTPPSEEQIEECLAGNLCRCTGYRPIANAFRVFAKTNDILYTDISSLSHQEGDSVCPSTGMPCSCGSKSLCGRDTTKQSVTCGDRYESVSYSEIDGSRYTEKELIFPPELLLRKSTYLNLSGFGSLKWYRPLRLQQVLELKMKYPDAKLLVGNTEVGIEMRLKRMQYKVLISITHVPELNVLSVKDNGLEIGSAVKLSELLNVLRRVVKERDADETYSCKAFIEQLKWFAGTQIKNVASVGGNICTASPISDLNPLWMAAGAKFRIIDCKGNIRTVLAENFFLGYRKVDLTRGEILLSVFLPWTRSFEYVKEFKQAHRRDDDILLVNAGMRVHLEEKSEKWMVSDASIVYGGVAALSLSALKTKEFIIGKCWNQELLQGALEILYVYVL
;
A
#
# COMPACT_ATOMS: atom_id res chain seq x y z
N MET A 1 -12.37 -62.33 -8.18
CA MET A 1 -11.55 -62.82 -7.04
C MET A 1 -10.19 -62.15 -7.11
N ASN A 2 -9.57 -61.94 -5.95
CA ASN A 2 -8.27 -61.32 -5.64
C ASN A 2 -8.37 -59.88 -5.09
N ARG A 3 -8.53 -59.83 -3.76
CA ARG A 3 -8.32 -58.66 -2.90
C ARG A 3 -6.83 -58.42 -2.74
N CYS A 4 -6.41 -57.15 -2.81
CA CYS A 4 -5.08 -56.71 -2.44
C CYS A 4 -4.95 -56.69 -0.89
N PRO A 5 -3.78 -57.00 -0.29
CA PRO A 5 -3.60 -57.04 1.16
C PRO A 5 -3.53 -55.62 1.73
N ARG A 6 -4.15 -55.40 2.90
CA ARG A 6 -3.97 -54.19 3.70
C ARG A 6 -2.58 -54.23 4.32
N SER A 7 -1.73 -53.25 4.01
CA SER A 7 -0.50 -52.98 4.75
C SER A 7 -0.83 -52.32 6.09
N GLU A 8 -0.24 -52.84 7.15
CA GLU A 8 -0.36 -52.42 8.55
C GLU A 8 0.07 -50.96 8.75
N LYS A 9 -0.68 -50.24 9.60
CA LYS A 9 -0.28 -48.92 10.11
C LYS A 9 0.66 -49.13 11.31
N PRO A 10 1.73 -48.32 11.48
CA PRO A 10 2.56 -48.40 12.67
C PRO A 10 1.80 -47.87 13.90
N GLU A 11 1.83 -48.65 14.98
CA GLU A 11 1.31 -48.31 16.31
C GLU A 11 2.15 -47.19 16.94
N TRP A 12 1.49 -46.10 17.32
CA TRP A 12 2.07 -45.10 18.21
C TRP A 12 1.65 -45.43 19.64
N ILE A 13 2.64 -45.64 20.50
CA ILE A 13 2.50 -45.92 21.94
C ILE A 13 2.13 -44.61 22.66
N GLY A 14 1.05 -44.63 23.43
CA GLY A 14 0.75 -43.65 24.49
C GLY A 14 -0.45 -42.74 24.24
N GLU A 15 -1.67 -43.26 24.42
CA GLU A 15 -2.84 -42.42 24.71
C GLU A 15 -2.84 -42.06 26.20
N GLU A 16 -2.28 -40.91 26.57
CA GLU A 16 -2.74 -40.21 27.76
C GLU A 16 -4.00 -39.41 27.40
N PRO A 17 -5.09 -39.49 28.17
CA PRO A 17 -6.28 -38.68 27.90
C PRO A 17 -5.91 -37.22 28.09
N ALA A 18 -5.98 -36.45 27.01
CA ALA A 18 -5.85 -35.00 27.02
C ALA A 18 -6.82 -34.41 28.05
N GLN A 19 -6.30 -34.11 29.25
CA GLN A 19 -7.03 -33.39 30.26
C GLN A 19 -7.46 -32.05 29.67
N ASN A 20 -8.74 -31.73 29.87
CA ASN A 20 -9.42 -30.51 29.47
C ASN A 20 -8.59 -29.24 29.70
N LEU A 21 -7.83 -28.82 28.70
CA LEU A 21 -7.50 -27.42 28.50
C LEU A 21 -8.73 -26.76 27.86
N ARG A 22 -9.70 -26.38 28.70
CA ARG A 22 -10.67 -25.34 28.31
C ARG A 22 -9.87 -24.06 28.09
N TYR A 23 -9.53 -23.78 26.84
CA TYR A 23 -9.13 -22.44 26.43
C TYR A 23 -10.37 -21.54 26.58
N GLU A 24 -10.40 -20.76 27.66
CA GLU A 24 -11.26 -19.57 27.76
C GLU A 24 -10.93 -18.65 26.57
N PRO A 25 -11.87 -18.39 25.64
CA PRO A 25 -11.56 -17.60 24.46
C PRO A 25 -11.56 -16.12 24.85
N SER A 26 -10.40 -15.59 25.20
CA SER A 26 -10.12 -14.18 24.91
C SER A 26 -9.95 -14.04 23.38
N GLN A 27 -11.02 -14.25 22.63
CA GLN A 27 -11.02 -14.06 21.18
C GLN A 27 -10.85 -12.57 20.90
N PHE A 28 -9.95 -12.24 19.96
CA PHE A 28 -9.81 -10.87 19.47
C PHE A 28 -11.19 -10.36 19.02
N ALA A 29 -11.61 -9.20 19.53
CA ALA A 29 -12.95 -8.63 19.33
C ALA A 29 -13.35 -8.48 17.84
N GLY A 30 -12.37 -8.40 16.94
CA GLY A 30 -12.63 -8.43 15.50
C GLY A 30 -13.33 -9.70 15.02
N PHE A 31 -13.10 -10.87 15.64
CA PHE A 31 -13.80 -12.10 15.30
C PHE A 31 -15.28 -12.02 15.66
N GLU A 32 -15.58 -11.56 16.88
CA GLU A 32 -16.94 -11.41 17.37
C GLU A 32 -17.70 -10.37 16.53
N SER A 33 -17.11 -9.19 16.33
CA SER A 33 -17.72 -8.13 15.52
C SER A 33 -18.02 -8.59 14.09
N LEU A 34 -17.09 -9.32 13.46
CA LEU A 34 -17.25 -9.83 12.10
C LEU A 34 -18.30 -10.95 12.01
N ALA A 35 -18.42 -11.79 13.04
CA ALA A 35 -19.48 -12.80 13.12
C ALA A 35 -20.86 -12.16 13.31
N GLN A 36 -21.00 -11.24 14.26
CA GLN A 36 -22.25 -10.54 14.58
C GLN A 36 -22.73 -9.64 13.43
N SER A 37 -21.80 -9.04 12.68
CA SER A 37 -22.11 -8.21 11.51
C SER A 37 -22.38 -9.00 10.23
N HIS A 38 -22.43 -10.34 10.28
CA HIS A 38 -22.52 -11.22 9.11
C HIS A 38 -21.41 -10.98 8.07
N GLY A 39 -20.22 -10.58 8.53
CA GLY A 39 -19.04 -10.30 7.71
C GLY A 39 -18.29 -11.55 7.25
N SER A 40 -18.77 -12.75 7.56
CA SER A 40 -18.23 -14.03 7.08
C SER A 40 -19.33 -14.90 6.50
N GLN A 41 -19.10 -15.42 5.29
CA GLN A 41 -19.96 -16.43 4.65
C GLN A 41 -19.21 -17.76 4.49
N CYS A 42 -18.40 -17.92 3.44
CA CYS A 42 -17.61 -19.15 3.24
C CYS A 42 -16.44 -19.30 4.22
N GLY A 43 -16.08 -18.25 4.95
CA GLY A 43 -15.02 -18.25 5.96
C GLY A 43 -13.58 -18.21 5.44
N PHE A 44 -13.34 -18.48 4.16
CA PHE A 44 -11.97 -18.66 3.65
C PHE A 44 -11.10 -17.39 3.74
N CYS A 45 -11.66 -16.22 3.42
CA CYS A 45 -10.93 -14.94 3.49
C CYS A 45 -10.89 -14.33 4.90
N THR A 46 -11.73 -14.82 5.82
CA THR A 46 -11.94 -14.22 7.15
C THR A 46 -10.64 -14.05 7.95
N PRO A 47 -9.72 -15.04 8.01
CA PRO A 47 -8.46 -14.87 8.73
C PRO A 47 -7.60 -13.70 8.22
N GLY A 48 -7.58 -13.46 6.90
CA GLY A 48 -6.80 -12.37 6.31
C GLY A 48 -7.29 -10.99 6.73
N PHE A 49 -8.62 -10.81 6.73
CA PHE A 49 -9.27 -9.59 7.21
C PHE A 49 -9.00 -9.35 8.70
N ILE A 50 -9.18 -10.37 9.52
CA ILE A 50 -8.93 -10.28 10.97
C ILE A 50 -7.48 -9.89 11.25
N MET A 51 -6.51 -10.55 10.61
CA MET A 51 -5.10 -10.25 10.85
C MET A 51 -4.70 -8.85 10.34
N SER A 52 -5.34 -8.35 9.29
CA SER A 52 -5.08 -6.99 8.78
C SER A 52 -5.53 -5.93 9.77
N VAL A 53 -6.73 -6.07 10.33
CA VAL A 53 -7.26 -5.13 11.34
C VAL A 53 -6.52 -5.30 12.66
N TYR A 54 -6.23 -6.53 13.08
CA TYR A 54 -5.41 -6.80 14.26
C TYR A 54 -4.06 -6.06 14.17
N ALA A 55 -3.34 -6.20 13.06
CA ALA A 55 -2.07 -5.52 12.85
C ALA A 55 -2.19 -3.99 12.86
N LEU A 56 -3.27 -3.43 12.30
CA LEU A 56 -3.55 -2.00 12.34
C LEU A 56 -3.75 -1.53 13.79
N LEU A 57 -4.65 -2.16 14.54
CA LEU A 57 -4.94 -1.79 15.93
C LEU A 57 -3.71 -1.89 16.83
N ARG A 58 -2.88 -2.92 16.65
CA ARG A 58 -1.62 -3.07 17.40
C ARG A 58 -0.56 -2.03 17.04
N SER A 59 -0.66 -1.39 15.88
CA SER A 59 0.28 -0.36 15.42
C SER A 59 -0.15 1.06 15.79
N CYS A 60 -1.41 1.24 16.17
CA CYS A 60 -1.99 2.53 16.48
C CYS A 60 -1.97 2.80 17.99
N GLN A 61 -1.49 3.98 18.40
CA GLN A 61 -1.55 4.42 19.81
C GLN A 61 -2.94 4.97 20.18
N THR A 62 -3.66 5.49 19.20
CA THR A 62 -5.03 5.99 19.30
C THR A 62 -5.93 5.20 18.35
N PRO A 63 -7.25 5.15 18.57
CA PRO A 63 -8.16 4.51 17.61
C PRO A 63 -7.91 5.00 16.17
N PRO A 64 -7.78 4.11 15.17
CA PRO A 64 -7.53 4.47 13.78
C PRO A 64 -8.70 5.26 13.19
N SER A 65 -8.48 6.03 12.12
CA SER A 65 -9.58 6.62 11.35
C SER A 65 -10.28 5.56 10.48
N GLU A 66 -11.47 5.89 9.99
CA GLU A 66 -12.18 5.07 9.01
C GLU A 66 -11.36 4.83 7.73
N GLU A 67 -10.68 5.87 7.24
CA GLU A 67 -9.78 5.76 6.08
C GLU A 67 -8.63 4.77 6.34
N GLN A 68 -8.06 4.76 7.54
CA GLN A 68 -7.00 3.79 7.89
C GLN A 68 -7.52 2.35 7.94
N ILE A 69 -8.77 2.15 8.38
CA ILE A 69 -9.42 0.83 8.35
C ILE A 69 -9.63 0.42 6.90
N GLU A 70 -10.18 1.27 6.04
CA GLU A 70 -10.37 0.95 4.62
C GLU A 70 -9.03 0.64 3.92
N GLU A 71 -7.98 1.45 4.15
CA GLU A 71 -6.63 1.23 3.61
C GLU A 71 -6.02 -0.12 4.05
N CYS A 72 -6.32 -0.58 5.28
CA CYS A 72 -5.80 -1.87 5.77
C CYS A 72 -6.55 -3.07 5.15
N LEU A 73 -7.83 -2.89 4.81
CA LEU A 73 -8.67 -3.91 4.20
C LEU A 73 -8.40 -4.09 2.70
N ALA A 74 -7.91 -3.05 2.00
CA ALA A 74 -7.75 -3.01 0.54
C ALA A 74 -6.96 -4.18 -0.09
N GLY A 75 -6.02 -4.78 0.66
CA GLY A 75 -5.25 -5.95 0.20
C GLY A 75 -5.92 -7.31 0.37
N ASN A 76 -7.17 -7.35 0.86
CA ASN A 76 -7.89 -8.58 1.15
C ASN A 76 -9.10 -8.71 0.21
N LEU A 77 -9.22 -9.86 -0.47
CA LEU A 77 -10.30 -10.10 -1.41
C LEU A 77 -11.37 -11.01 -0.80
N CYS A 78 -12.63 -10.58 -0.89
CA CYS A 78 -13.80 -11.38 -0.57
C CYS A 78 -14.70 -11.51 -1.79
N ARG A 79 -15.14 -12.73 -2.11
CA ARG A 79 -16.08 -12.99 -3.21
C ARG A 79 -17.53 -13.16 -2.75
N CYS A 80 -17.76 -13.41 -1.47
CA CYS A 80 -19.07 -13.80 -0.95
C CYS A 80 -19.85 -12.63 -0.35
N THR A 81 -19.21 -11.81 0.48
CA THR A 81 -19.91 -10.84 1.36
C THR A 81 -20.26 -9.52 0.69
N GLY A 82 -19.61 -9.19 -0.44
CA GLY A 82 -19.72 -7.87 -1.05
C GLY A 82 -19.11 -6.73 -0.21
N TYR A 83 -18.22 -7.06 0.74
CA TYR A 83 -17.44 -6.16 1.61
C TYR A 83 -18.22 -5.31 2.62
N ARG A 84 -19.42 -4.83 2.30
CA ARG A 84 -20.23 -3.98 3.21
C ARG A 84 -20.33 -4.50 4.65
N PRO A 85 -20.71 -5.77 4.92
CA PRO A 85 -20.77 -6.26 6.30
C PRO A 85 -19.40 -6.36 6.98
N ILE A 86 -18.31 -6.55 6.22
CA ILE A 86 -16.94 -6.56 6.74
C ILE A 86 -16.50 -5.14 7.14
N ALA A 87 -16.75 -4.15 6.27
CA ALA A 87 -16.43 -2.76 6.56
C ALA A 87 -17.18 -2.27 7.81
N ASN A 88 -18.48 -2.58 7.89
CA ASN A 88 -19.30 -2.25 9.07
C ASN A 88 -18.76 -2.91 10.35
N ALA A 89 -18.37 -4.19 10.27
CA ALA A 89 -17.81 -4.91 11.41
C ALA A 89 -16.56 -4.24 11.99
N PHE A 90 -15.71 -3.65 11.14
CA PHE A 90 -14.46 -3.06 11.61
C PHE A 90 -14.55 -1.56 11.88
N ARG A 91 -15.58 -0.89 11.37
CA ARG A 91 -15.83 0.54 11.64
C ARG A 91 -15.99 0.84 13.13
N VAL A 92 -16.46 -0.13 13.93
CA VAL A 92 -16.58 0.01 15.40
C VAL A 92 -15.24 0.28 16.10
N PHE A 93 -14.11 -0.04 15.46
CA PHE A 93 -12.78 0.26 15.98
C PHE A 93 -12.23 1.63 15.52
N ALA A 94 -12.98 2.35 14.67
CA ALA A 94 -12.60 3.66 14.21
C ALA A 94 -12.79 4.70 15.32
N LYS A 95 -11.99 5.78 15.29
CA LYS A 95 -12.31 6.99 16.05
C LYS A 95 -13.63 7.55 15.52
N THR A 96 -14.71 7.45 16.30
CA THR A 96 -15.95 8.15 15.99
C THR A 96 -15.70 9.65 16.09
N ASN A 97 -16.02 10.38 15.02
CA ASN A 97 -16.08 11.83 15.07
C ASN A 97 -17.44 12.18 15.67
N ASP A 98 -17.57 12.09 17.00
CA ASP A 98 -18.83 12.31 17.72
C ASP A 98 -19.43 13.71 17.49
N ILE A 99 -18.65 14.63 16.89
CA ILE A 99 -19.05 16.00 16.52
C ILE A 99 -20.31 16.02 15.66
N LEU A 100 -20.48 15.05 14.74
CA LEU A 100 -21.66 15.00 13.85
C LEU A 100 -22.93 14.47 14.54
N TYR A 101 -22.81 13.82 15.70
CA TYR A 101 -23.93 13.28 16.46
C TYR A 101 -24.24 14.08 17.73
N THR A 102 -23.29 14.84 18.26
CA THR A 102 -23.53 15.76 19.39
C THR A 102 -24.44 16.93 19.01
N ASP A 103 -24.43 17.38 17.75
CA ASP A 103 -25.32 18.45 17.27
C ASP A 103 -26.74 17.99 16.90
N ILE A 104 -26.99 16.67 16.86
CA ILE A 104 -28.35 16.12 16.68
C ILE A 104 -29.03 15.89 18.04
N SER A 105 -28.25 15.72 19.11
CA SER A 105 -28.78 15.51 20.47
C SER A 105 -29.39 16.77 21.10
N SER A 106 -29.20 17.93 20.49
CA SER A 106 -29.75 19.23 20.93
C SER A 106 -30.98 19.70 20.13
N LEU A 107 -31.45 18.94 19.14
CA LEU A 107 -32.74 19.19 18.49
C LEU A 107 -33.82 18.28 19.09
N SER A 108 -34.50 18.85 20.07
CA SER A 108 -35.77 18.40 20.62
C SER A 108 -36.67 17.70 19.58
N HIS A 109 -37.13 16.51 19.95
CA HIS A 109 -38.24 15.79 19.31
C HIS A 109 -39.35 16.75 18.83
N GLN A 110 -39.59 16.78 17.53
CA GLN A 110 -40.94 16.94 16.99
C GLN A 110 -41.24 15.70 16.14
N GLU A 111 -42.30 15.01 16.53
CA GLU A 111 -42.87 13.85 15.85
C GLU A 111 -43.20 14.21 14.40
N GLY A 112 -42.79 13.38 13.41
CA GLY A 112 -43.48 13.43 12.12
C GLY A 112 -42.80 12.87 10.89
N ASP A 113 -41.47 12.90 10.76
CA ASP A 113 -40.84 12.62 9.45
C ASP A 113 -39.98 11.35 9.45
N SER A 114 -40.55 10.26 8.94
CA SER A 114 -39.80 9.05 8.60
C SER A 114 -38.89 9.30 7.40
N VAL A 115 -37.58 9.20 7.60
CA VAL A 115 -36.55 9.30 6.55
C VAL A 115 -36.44 7.95 5.82
N CYS A 116 -36.44 7.97 4.48
CA CYS A 116 -36.38 6.76 3.66
C CYS A 116 -34.97 6.14 3.67
N PRO A 117 -34.82 4.83 4.02
CA PRO A 117 -33.52 4.16 4.05
C PRO A 117 -32.79 4.11 2.70
N SER A 118 -33.52 4.22 1.60
CA SER A 118 -32.97 4.14 0.24
C SER A 118 -32.48 5.49 -0.30
N THR A 119 -32.97 6.61 0.23
CA THR A 119 -32.69 7.96 -0.32
C THR A 119 -32.17 8.96 0.70
N GLY A 120 -32.27 8.69 2.00
CA GLY A 120 -31.82 9.62 3.05
C GLY A 120 -32.63 10.91 3.15
N MET A 121 -33.81 10.99 2.50
CA MET A 121 -34.71 12.13 2.50
C MET A 121 -36.04 11.78 3.19
N PRO A 122 -36.78 12.77 3.75
CA PRO A 122 -38.11 12.54 4.30
C PRO A 122 -39.04 11.95 3.23
N CYS A 123 -39.65 10.78 3.47
CA CYS A 123 -40.67 10.22 2.57
C CYS A 123 -42.04 10.21 3.23
N SER A 124 -43.06 10.49 2.44
CA SER A 124 -44.47 10.37 2.82
C SER A 124 -45.00 8.93 2.69
N CYS A 125 -44.10 7.93 2.66
CA CYS A 125 -44.40 6.55 2.33
C CYS A 125 -44.91 5.71 3.52
N GLY A 126 -45.13 6.35 4.68
CA GLY A 126 -45.85 5.79 5.83
C GLY A 126 -47.37 5.88 5.67
N SER A 127 -48.03 4.73 5.68
CA SER A 127 -49.48 4.51 5.54
C SER A 127 -50.33 5.37 6.48
N LYS A 128 -51.21 6.22 5.91
CA LYS A 128 -52.28 6.91 6.66
C LYS A 128 -53.27 5.90 7.23
N SER A 129 -53.53 5.98 8.53
CA SER A 129 -54.59 5.25 9.22
C SER A 129 -55.96 5.69 8.69
N LEU A 130 -56.78 4.72 8.28
CA LEU A 130 -58.21 4.91 8.07
C LEU A 130 -58.95 3.92 8.97
N CYS A 131 -59.56 4.46 10.02
CA CYS A 131 -60.46 3.73 10.91
C CYS A 131 -61.81 3.52 10.21
N GLY A 132 -62.26 2.26 10.12
CA GLY A 132 -63.62 1.88 9.74
C GLY A 132 -63.85 0.39 10.03
N ARG A 133 -64.87 0.08 10.84
CA ARG A 133 -65.26 -1.27 11.30
C ARG A 133 -65.60 -2.21 10.12
N ASP A 134 -65.06 -3.43 10.10
CA ASP A 134 -65.83 -4.68 10.24
C ASP A 134 -64.96 -5.96 10.07
N THR A 135 -65.27 -6.93 10.94
CA THR A 135 -65.11 -8.40 10.90
C THR A 135 -63.97 -9.12 10.13
N THR A 136 -63.19 -9.87 10.93
CA THR A 136 -62.57 -11.19 10.65
C THR A 136 -61.77 -11.38 9.36
N LYS A 137 -60.44 -11.46 9.48
CA LYS A 137 -59.63 -12.63 9.09
C LYS A 137 -58.18 -12.45 9.53
N GLN A 138 -57.65 -13.44 10.24
CA GLN A 138 -56.24 -13.58 10.56
C GLN A 138 -55.41 -13.60 9.27
N SER A 139 -54.49 -12.65 9.12
CA SER A 139 -53.35 -12.80 8.23
C SER A 139 -52.09 -12.64 9.07
N VAL A 140 -51.46 -13.79 9.37
CA VAL A 140 -50.13 -13.86 9.97
C VAL A 140 -49.16 -13.29 8.95
N THR A 141 -48.78 -12.04 9.12
CA THR A 141 -47.63 -11.46 8.41
C THR A 141 -46.43 -11.58 9.35
N CYS A 142 -45.55 -12.52 9.02
CA CYS A 142 -44.21 -12.65 9.55
C CYS A 142 -43.44 -11.38 9.15
N GLY A 143 -43.49 -10.39 10.03
CA GLY A 143 -42.63 -9.22 9.98
C GLY A 143 -41.76 -9.26 11.22
N ASP A 144 -40.74 -10.12 11.21
CA ASP A 144 -39.56 -9.88 12.04
C ASP A 144 -39.04 -8.51 11.61
N ARG A 145 -39.40 -7.50 12.38
CA ARG A 145 -38.82 -6.16 12.30
C ARG A 145 -37.34 -6.39 12.49
N TYR A 146 -36.57 -6.23 11.43
CA TYR A 146 -35.14 -6.06 11.52
C TYR A 146 -34.91 -4.87 12.43
N GLU A 147 -34.69 -5.12 13.72
CA GLU A 147 -34.16 -4.11 14.62
C GLU A 147 -32.82 -3.69 14.02
N SER A 148 -32.68 -2.40 13.74
CA SER A 148 -31.37 -1.83 13.48
C SER A 148 -30.55 -2.10 14.74
N VAL A 149 -29.63 -3.05 14.68
CA VAL A 149 -28.68 -3.30 15.77
C VAL A 149 -28.03 -1.95 16.06
N SER A 150 -28.28 -1.41 17.26
CA SER A 150 -27.62 -0.21 17.72
C SER A 150 -26.14 -0.55 17.84
N TYR A 151 -25.33 -0.06 16.90
CA TYR A 151 -23.90 -0.35 16.74
C TYR A 151 -23.02 0.11 17.93
N SER A 152 -23.63 0.58 19.02
CA SER A 152 -23.00 1.20 20.20
C SER A 152 -22.70 0.24 21.35
N GLU A 153 -23.06 -1.03 21.27
CA GLU A 153 -22.82 -1.98 22.39
C GLU A 153 -21.40 -2.58 22.39
N ILE A 154 -20.70 -2.59 21.24
CA ILE A 154 -19.33 -3.11 21.13
C ILE A 154 -18.35 -1.94 21.30
N ASP A 155 -17.87 -1.74 22.52
CA ASP A 155 -16.81 -0.78 22.83
C ASP A 155 -15.43 -1.34 22.41
N GLY A 156 -15.00 -1.00 21.19
CA GLY A 156 -13.70 -1.38 20.65
C GLY A 156 -12.49 -0.89 21.45
N SER A 157 -12.68 0.02 22.42
CA SER A 157 -11.61 0.55 23.28
C SER A 157 -11.27 -0.35 24.48
N ARG A 158 -12.14 -1.30 24.85
CA ARG A 158 -12.01 -2.14 26.07
C ARG A 158 -10.98 -3.28 25.98
N TYR A 159 -10.41 -3.55 24.81
CA TYR A 159 -9.70 -4.81 24.57
C TYR A 159 -8.17 -4.70 24.48
N THR A 160 -7.59 -3.61 24.96
CA THR A 160 -6.14 -3.38 24.99
C THR A 160 -5.39 -4.15 26.09
N GLU A 161 -6.08 -4.73 27.07
CA GLU A 161 -5.44 -5.22 28.31
C GLU A 161 -4.91 -6.68 28.26
N LYS A 162 -5.28 -7.50 27.28
CA LYS A 162 -4.87 -8.92 27.19
C LYS A 162 -4.26 -9.29 25.83
N GLU A 163 -3.32 -8.49 25.38
CA GLU A 163 -2.62 -8.72 24.12
C GLU A 163 -1.41 -9.66 24.25
N LEU A 164 -1.04 -10.30 23.14
CA LEU A 164 0.16 -11.14 23.09
C LEU A 164 1.40 -10.30 23.40
N ILE A 165 2.16 -10.72 24.41
CA ILE A 165 3.46 -10.13 24.75
C ILE A 165 4.46 -10.41 23.63
N PHE A 166 5.37 -9.47 23.40
CA PHE A 166 6.51 -9.73 22.53
C PHE A 166 7.44 -10.75 23.22
N PRO A 167 7.86 -11.85 22.57
CA PRO A 167 8.69 -12.88 23.20
C PRO A 167 9.98 -12.29 23.79
N PRO A 168 10.22 -12.38 25.11
CA PRO A 168 11.37 -11.74 25.75
C PRO A 168 12.72 -12.22 25.20
N GLU A 169 12.82 -13.49 24.79
CA GLU A 169 14.02 -14.07 24.19
C GLU A 169 14.46 -13.33 22.91
N LEU A 170 13.51 -12.80 22.13
CA LEU A 170 13.81 -12.07 20.90
C LEU A 170 14.34 -10.66 21.16
N LEU A 171 14.03 -10.05 22.32
CA LEU A 171 14.58 -8.74 22.71
C LEU A 171 16.08 -8.82 23.01
N LEU A 172 16.53 -9.95 23.54
CA LEU A 172 17.93 -10.19 23.89
C LEU A 172 18.77 -10.67 22.70
N ARG A 173 18.12 -11.03 21.59
CA ARG A 173 18.78 -11.61 20.43
C ARG A 173 19.54 -10.55 19.64
N LYS A 174 20.87 -10.68 19.59
CA LYS A 174 21.71 -9.85 18.72
C LYS A 174 21.57 -10.28 17.26
N SER A 175 21.49 -9.30 16.36
CA SER A 175 21.55 -9.55 14.92
C SER A 175 22.90 -10.17 14.55
N THR A 176 22.86 -11.27 13.81
CA THR A 176 24.05 -11.98 13.32
C THR A 176 24.04 -12.10 11.80
N TYR A 177 25.25 -12.12 11.23
CA TYR A 177 25.46 -12.50 9.84
C TYR A 177 24.99 -13.95 9.65
N LEU A 178 24.16 -14.21 8.64
CA LEU A 178 23.71 -15.57 8.31
C LEU A 178 24.18 -15.99 6.92
N ASN A 179 24.55 -17.25 6.80
CA ASN A 179 24.85 -17.94 5.54
C ASN A 179 24.18 -19.31 5.60
N LEU A 180 23.09 -19.47 4.85
CA LEU A 180 22.28 -20.67 4.81
C LEU A 180 22.42 -21.34 3.44
N SER A 181 22.48 -22.66 3.44
CA SER A 181 22.43 -23.46 2.22
C SER A 181 21.10 -24.20 2.16
N GLY A 182 20.37 -24.02 1.07
CA GLY A 182 19.10 -24.69 0.80
C GLY A 182 19.23 -25.77 -0.27
N PHE A 183 18.10 -26.44 -0.55
CA PHE A 183 18.00 -27.43 -1.63
C PHE A 183 18.43 -26.84 -2.98
N GLY A 184 18.98 -27.68 -3.86
CA GLY A 184 19.36 -27.28 -5.23
C GLY A 184 20.55 -26.31 -5.31
N SER A 185 21.47 -26.41 -4.34
CA SER A 185 22.67 -25.56 -4.19
C SER A 185 22.38 -24.07 -3.99
N LEU A 186 21.18 -23.72 -3.50
CA LEU A 186 20.80 -22.35 -3.20
C LEU A 186 21.59 -21.85 -1.99
N LYS A 187 22.25 -20.70 -2.12
CA LYS A 187 22.88 -20.00 -0.99
C LYS A 187 22.08 -18.75 -0.66
N TRP A 188 21.82 -18.55 0.61
CA TRP A 188 21.14 -17.36 1.13
C TRP A 188 22.00 -16.68 2.20
N TYR A 189 22.29 -15.41 1.97
CA TYR A 189 23.11 -14.59 2.86
C TYR A 189 22.29 -13.47 3.49
N ARG A 190 22.56 -13.17 4.76
CA ARG A 190 22.05 -11.97 5.46
C ARG A 190 23.21 -11.19 6.07
N PRO A 191 23.87 -10.32 5.29
CA PRO A 191 24.85 -9.37 5.81
C PRO A 191 24.23 -8.35 6.77
N LEU A 192 25.08 -7.76 7.61
CA LEU A 192 24.72 -6.70 8.57
C LEU A 192 25.42 -5.36 8.29
N ARG A 193 26.37 -5.35 7.35
CA ARG A 193 27.15 -4.17 6.98
C ARG A 193 27.20 -4.04 5.46
N LEU A 194 27.25 -2.80 4.97
CA LEU A 194 27.34 -2.53 3.54
C LEU A 194 28.54 -3.23 2.89
N GLN A 195 29.71 -3.17 3.54
CA GLN A 195 30.93 -3.82 3.05
C GLN A 195 30.75 -5.32 2.76
N GLN A 196 30.01 -6.04 3.60
CA GLN A 196 29.74 -7.46 3.40
C GLN A 196 28.83 -7.71 2.19
N VAL A 197 27.89 -6.81 1.90
CA VAL A 197 27.06 -6.87 0.68
C VAL A 197 27.95 -6.71 -0.55
N LEU A 198 28.86 -5.73 -0.52
CA LEU A 198 29.77 -5.43 -1.63
C LEU A 198 30.74 -6.60 -1.90
N GLU A 199 31.30 -7.20 -0.85
CA GLU A 199 32.13 -8.41 -0.96
C GLU A 199 31.35 -9.60 -1.55
N LEU A 200 30.11 -9.81 -1.10
CA LEU A 200 29.25 -10.86 -1.64
C LEU A 200 28.89 -10.59 -3.10
N LYS A 201 28.65 -9.34 -3.48
CA LYS A 201 28.39 -8.96 -4.87
C LYS A 201 29.61 -9.09 -5.76
N MET A 202 30.80 -8.79 -5.26
CA MET A 202 32.05 -9.05 -5.97
C MET A 202 32.26 -10.55 -6.18
N LYS A 203 31.99 -11.36 -5.16
CA LYS A 203 32.11 -12.83 -5.22
C LYS A 203 31.05 -13.48 -6.11
N TYR A 204 29.83 -12.94 -6.08
CA TYR A 204 28.68 -13.45 -6.83
C TYR A 204 27.98 -12.29 -7.56
N PRO A 205 28.51 -11.85 -8.71
CA PRO A 205 27.97 -10.68 -9.42
C PRO A 205 26.49 -10.84 -9.79
N ASP A 206 26.09 -12.06 -10.16
CA ASP A 206 24.73 -12.41 -10.55
C ASP A 206 23.79 -12.70 -9.35
N ALA A 207 24.26 -12.55 -8.10
CA ALA A 207 23.43 -12.76 -6.92
C ALA A 207 22.25 -11.77 -6.88
N LYS A 208 21.06 -12.26 -6.58
CA LYS A 208 19.88 -11.39 -6.48
C LYS A 208 19.79 -10.78 -5.09
N LEU A 209 19.67 -9.46 -5.02
CA LEU A 209 19.43 -8.76 -3.76
C LEU A 209 17.95 -8.88 -3.38
N LEU A 210 17.68 -9.09 -2.09
CA LEU A 210 16.35 -9.31 -1.56
C LEU A 210 16.03 -8.37 -0.40
N VAL A 211 14.83 -7.79 -0.46
CA VAL A 211 14.17 -7.12 0.66
C VAL A 211 12.86 -7.83 0.96
N GLY A 212 11.73 -7.40 0.37
CA GLY A 212 10.41 -8.00 0.59
C GLY A 212 10.05 -9.20 -0.27
N ASN A 213 10.91 -9.60 -1.21
CA ASN A 213 10.68 -10.73 -2.12
C ASN A 213 9.40 -10.63 -3.00
N THR A 214 8.81 -9.44 -3.14
CA THR A 214 7.53 -9.22 -3.84
C THR A 214 7.62 -9.36 -5.36
N GLU A 215 8.81 -9.21 -5.95
CA GLU A 215 9.07 -9.52 -7.36
C GLU A 215 9.79 -10.87 -7.51
N VAL A 216 10.91 -11.06 -6.80
CA VAL A 216 11.75 -12.25 -6.94
C VAL A 216 10.99 -13.53 -6.61
N GLY A 217 10.07 -13.49 -5.65
CA GLY A 217 9.18 -14.61 -5.34
C GLY A 217 8.26 -14.97 -6.51
N ILE A 218 7.76 -13.98 -7.25
CA ILE A 218 6.97 -14.19 -8.48
C ILE A 218 7.84 -14.75 -9.60
N GLU A 219 9.04 -14.19 -9.79
CA GLU A 219 10.03 -14.67 -10.77
C GLU A 219 10.35 -16.16 -10.55
N MET A 220 10.61 -16.55 -9.30
CA MET A 220 10.93 -17.93 -8.95
C MET A 220 9.72 -18.87 -9.05
N ARG A 221 8.57 -18.47 -8.51
CA ARG A 221 7.39 -19.34 -8.40
C ARG A 221 6.62 -19.47 -9.72
N LEU A 222 6.34 -18.35 -10.38
CA LEU A 222 5.47 -18.31 -11.56
C LEU A 222 6.27 -18.33 -12.85
N LYS A 223 7.41 -17.62 -12.91
CA LYS A 223 8.28 -17.59 -14.10
C LYS A 223 9.36 -18.68 -14.09
N ARG A 224 9.43 -19.49 -13.02
CA ARG A 224 10.38 -20.60 -12.85
C ARG A 224 11.85 -20.18 -12.99
N MET A 225 12.17 -18.92 -12.69
CA MET A 225 13.55 -18.43 -12.70
C MET A 225 14.34 -19.06 -11.56
N GLN A 226 15.57 -19.48 -11.84
CA GLN A 226 16.44 -20.11 -10.85
C GLN A 226 17.58 -19.17 -10.46
N TYR A 227 17.56 -18.73 -9.19
CA TYR A 227 18.67 -17.99 -8.59
C TYR A 227 19.50 -18.92 -7.72
N LYS A 228 20.82 -18.90 -7.88
CA LYS A 228 21.74 -19.72 -7.08
C LYS A 228 22.19 -19.04 -5.79
N VAL A 229 22.24 -17.71 -5.79
CA VAL A 229 22.67 -16.91 -4.65
C VAL A 229 21.69 -15.77 -4.43
N LEU A 230 21.19 -15.69 -3.19
CA LEU A 230 20.28 -14.65 -2.71
C LEU A 230 20.93 -13.91 -1.54
N ILE A 231 20.87 -12.58 -1.55
CA ILE A 231 21.46 -11.74 -0.50
C ILE A 231 20.36 -10.85 0.06
N SER A 232 19.93 -11.11 1.30
CA SER A 232 19.00 -10.25 2.01
C SER A 232 19.71 -9.02 2.55
N ILE A 233 19.34 -7.84 2.05
CA ILE A 233 19.95 -6.55 2.44
C ILE A 233 19.13 -5.79 3.49
N THR A 234 18.09 -6.43 4.02
CA THR A 234 17.12 -5.84 4.97
C THR A 234 17.76 -5.30 6.26
N HIS A 235 18.86 -5.90 6.71
CA HIS A 235 19.49 -5.57 8.00
C HIS A 235 20.73 -4.67 7.86
N VAL A 236 20.94 -4.08 6.68
CA VAL A 236 22.08 -3.21 6.40
C VAL A 236 21.67 -1.76 6.69
N PRO A 237 22.20 -1.10 7.74
CA PRO A 237 21.73 0.21 8.17
C PRO A 237 21.85 1.29 7.09
N GLU A 238 22.94 1.29 6.33
CA GLU A 238 23.21 2.28 5.28
C GLU A 238 22.17 2.24 4.15
N LEU A 239 21.56 1.06 3.91
CA LEU A 239 20.51 0.88 2.89
C LEU A 239 19.10 1.17 3.45
N ASN A 240 18.96 1.39 4.75
CA ASN A 240 17.69 1.74 5.41
C ASN A 240 17.68 3.18 5.93
N VAL A 241 18.64 4.02 5.52
CA VAL A 241 18.65 5.44 5.86
C VAL A 241 17.38 6.10 5.32
N LEU A 242 16.69 6.88 6.16
CA LEU A 242 15.57 7.72 5.73
C LEU A 242 15.70 9.07 6.44
N SER A 243 16.29 10.04 5.76
CA SER A 243 16.75 11.29 6.37
C SER A 243 16.23 12.50 5.60
N VAL A 244 15.49 13.36 6.30
CA VAL A 244 15.10 14.69 5.82
C VAL A 244 16.34 15.58 5.85
N LYS A 245 16.69 16.19 4.72
CA LYS A 245 17.79 17.16 4.57
C LYS A 245 17.21 18.54 4.23
N ASP A 246 18.04 19.57 4.26
CA ASP A 246 17.63 20.93 3.90
C ASP A 246 17.18 21.06 2.45
N ASN A 247 17.74 20.24 1.55
CA ASN A 247 17.51 20.31 0.10
C ASN A 247 16.71 19.13 -0.48
N GLY A 248 16.32 18.14 0.32
CA GLY A 248 15.58 16.98 -0.14
C GLY A 248 15.48 15.85 0.88
N LEU A 249 14.89 14.74 0.47
CA LEU A 249 14.79 13.50 1.23
C LEU A 249 15.81 12.48 0.72
N GLU A 250 16.66 11.99 1.61
CA GLU A 250 17.55 10.85 1.34
C GLU A 250 16.90 9.54 1.77
N ILE A 251 16.79 8.59 0.84
CA ILE A 251 16.02 7.34 0.97
C ILE A 251 16.92 6.17 0.60
N GLY A 252 17.28 5.32 1.55
CA GLY A 252 18.05 4.11 1.32
C GLY A 252 17.29 3.10 0.46
N SER A 253 18.01 2.30 -0.33
CA SER A 253 17.38 1.38 -1.29
C SER A 253 16.57 0.24 -0.66
N ALA A 254 16.83 -0.10 0.62
CA ALA A 254 16.09 -1.11 1.37
C ALA A 254 14.90 -0.56 2.18
N VAL A 255 14.71 0.76 2.25
CA VAL A 255 13.57 1.40 2.91
C VAL A 255 12.26 0.84 2.34
N LYS A 256 11.34 0.45 3.23
CA LYS A 256 10.03 -0.07 2.83
C LYS A 256 9.12 1.05 2.35
N LEU A 257 8.19 0.72 1.45
CA LEU A 257 7.23 1.71 0.93
C LEU A 257 6.32 2.29 2.03
N SER A 258 5.96 1.51 3.06
CA SER A 258 5.16 2.02 4.18
C SER A 258 5.94 2.99 5.08
N GLU A 259 7.23 2.72 5.31
CA GLU A 259 8.12 3.63 6.06
C GLU A 259 8.32 4.95 5.30
N LEU A 260 8.53 4.87 3.98
CA LEU A 260 8.57 6.05 3.12
C LEU A 260 7.26 6.84 3.20
N LEU A 261 6.11 6.17 3.05
CA LEU A 261 4.79 6.82 3.09
C LEU A 261 4.56 7.58 4.41
N ASN A 262 4.96 7.00 5.54
CA ASN A 262 4.85 7.64 6.85
C ASN A 262 5.69 8.92 6.92
N VAL A 263 6.93 8.89 6.42
CA VAL A 263 7.79 10.07 6.39
C VAL A 263 7.25 11.13 5.43
N LEU A 264 6.76 10.76 4.25
CA LEU A 264 6.15 11.71 3.32
C LEU A 264 4.93 12.40 3.94
N ARG A 265 4.03 11.64 4.58
CA ARG A 265 2.86 12.18 5.29
C ARG A 265 3.26 13.13 6.43
N ARG A 266 4.35 12.83 7.14
CA ARG A 266 4.89 13.71 8.19
C ARG A 266 5.45 15.00 7.58
N VAL A 267 6.32 14.89 6.58
CA VAL A 267 6.97 16.03 5.92
C VAL A 267 5.95 17.00 5.30
N VAL A 268 4.87 16.49 4.70
CA VAL A 268 3.78 17.33 4.14
C VAL A 268 3.05 18.14 5.22
N LYS A 269 3.05 17.70 6.48
CA LYS A 269 2.45 18.44 7.61
C LYS A 269 3.41 19.45 8.25
N GLU A 270 4.72 19.17 8.18
CA GLU A 270 5.76 19.95 8.87
C GLU A 270 6.40 21.04 8.00
N ARG A 271 6.35 20.89 6.67
CA ARG A 271 6.97 21.82 5.71
C ARG A 271 5.93 22.61 4.92
N ASP A 272 6.41 23.66 4.27
CA ASP A 272 5.58 24.50 3.42
C ASP A 272 4.98 23.72 2.24
N ALA A 273 3.79 24.16 1.80
CA ALA A 273 2.99 23.44 0.83
C ALA A 273 3.66 23.34 -0.55
N ASP A 274 4.46 24.35 -0.89
CA ASP A 274 5.21 24.56 -2.11
C ASP A 274 6.52 23.76 -2.16
N GLU A 275 7.08 23.35 -1.02
CA GLU A 275 8.26 22.47 -0.98
C GLU A 275 7.93 20.97 -1.12
N THR A 276 6.64 20.62 -1.00
CA THR A 276 6.19 19.24 -0.79
C THR A 276 5.29 18.69 -1.90
N TYR A 277 5.23 19.32 -3.07
CA TYR A 277 4.41 18.84 -4.19
C TYR A 277 4.82 17.43 -4.65
N SER A 278 6.13 17.14 -4.75
CA SER A 278 6.61 15.78 -5.02
C SER A 278 6.12 14.79 -3.96
N CYS A 279 6.23 15.14 -2.68
CA CYS A 279 5.79 14.27 -1.58
C CYS A 279 4.30 13.94 -1.67
N LYS A 280 3.45 14.95 -1.95
CA LYS A 280 2.00 14.77 -2.15
C LYS A 280 1.72 13.82 -3.31
N ALA A 281 2.45 13.95 -4.42
CA ALA A 281 2.29 13.08 -5.57
C ALA A 281 2.67 11.62 -5.27
N PHE A 282 3.76 11.39 -4.54
CA PHE A 282 4.13 10.05 -4.08
C PHE A 282 3.09 9.45 -3.11
N ILE A 283 2.53 10.25 -2.20
CA ILE A 283 1.47 9.80 -1.27
C ILE A 283 0.24 9.33 -2.05
N GLU A 284 -0.24 10.14 -3.00
CA GLU A 284 -1.42 9.82 -3.80
C GLU A 284 -1.18 8.58 -4.67
N GLN A 285 -0.01 8.47 -5.29
CA GLN A 285 0.34 7.29 -6.08
C GLN A 285 0.45 6.01 -5.22
N LEU A 286 0.97 6.11 -3.99
CA LEU A 286 1.08 4.99 -3.05
C LEU A 286 -0.25 4.59 -2.40
N LYS A 287 -1.24 5.49 -2.39
CA LYS A 287 -2.62 5.19 -1.96
C LYS A 287 -3.18 4.05 -2.80
N TRP A 288 -3.09 4.18 -4.13
CA TRP A 288 -3.65 3.25 -5.12
C TRP A 288 -2.67 2.17 -5.62
N PHE A 289 -1.51 2.00 -4.97
CA PHE A 289 -0.43 1.11 -5.45
C PHE A 289 -0.75 -0.38 -5.28
N ALA A 290 -0.80 -0.83 -4.03
CA ALA A 290 -1.04 -2.21 -3.62
C ALA A 290 -1.53 -2.23 -2.16
N GLY A 291 -2.01 -3.38 -1.71
CA GLY A 291 -2.38 -3.58 -0.31
C GLY A 291 -1.25 -3.25 0.69
N THR A 292 -1.64 -2.89 1.92
CA THR A 292 -0.74 -2.56 3.03
C THR A 292 0.30 -3.66 3.31
N GLN A 293 -0.09 -4.92 3.12
CA GLN A 293 0.77 -6.10 3.27
C GLN A 293 1.98 -6.04 2.32
N ILE A 294 1.77 -5.66 1.06
CA ILE A 294 2.84 -5.50 0.07
C ILE A 294 3.70 -4.28 0.41
N LYS A 295 3.08 -3.14 0.73
CA LYS A 295 3.79 -1.90 1.09
C LYS A 295 4.69 -2.06 2.32
N ASN A 296 4.32 -2.94 3.26
CA ASN A 296 5.08 -3.24 4.47
C ASN A 296 6.36 -4.07 4.23
N VAL A 297 6.58 -4.62 3.04
CA VAL A 297 7.78 -5.41 2.74
C VAL A 297 8.47 -4.98 1.45
N ALA A 298 7.74 -4.45 0.48
CA ALA A 298 8.30 -3.92 -0.76
C ALA A 298 9.23 -2.74 -0.44
N SER A 299 10.39 -2.71 -1.07
CA SER A 299 11.38 -1.65 -0.91
C SER A 299 11.40 -0.69 -2.08
N VAL A 300 11.81 0.55 -1.80
CA VAL A 300 12.00 1.60 -2.80
C VAL A 300 12.99 1.15 -3.88
N GLY A 301 14.16 0.64 -3.48
CA GLY A 301 15.17 0.18 -4.42
C GLY A 301 14.76 -1.08 -5.18
N GLY A 302 13.98 -1.98 -4.55
CA GLY A 302 13.38 -3.12 -5.23
C GLY A 302 12.42 -2.71 -6.33
N ASN A 303 11.54 -1.73 -6.07
CA ASN A 303 10.62 -1.18 -7.07
C ASN A 303 11.38 -0.53 -8.25
N ILE A 304 12.37 0.31 -7.95
CA ILE A 304 13.20 0.99 -8.97
C ILE A 304 13.99 -0.02 -9.80
N CYS A 305 14.78 -0.91 -9.17
CA CYS A 305 15.68 -1.83 -9.88
C CYS A 305 14.95 -2.95 -10.62
N THR A 306 13.67 -3.21 -10.30
CA THR A 306 12.84 -4.12 -11.10
C THR A 306 12.56 -3.54 -12.49
N ALA A 307 12.54 -2.20 -12.62
CA ALA A 307 12.32 -1.49 -13.88
C ALA A 307 11.14 -2.05 -14.69
N SER A 308 10.02 -2.28 -13.98
CA SER A 308 8.77 -2.67 -14.61
C SER A 308 8.28 -1.53 -15.52
N PRO A 309 7.88 -1.79 -16.77
CA PRO A 309 7.31 -0.77 -17.66
C PRO A 309 6.02 -0.14 -17.11
N ILE A 310 5.34 -0.88 -16.25
CA ILE A 310 4.09 -0.54 -15.56
C ILE A 310 4.33 -0.25 -14.08
N SER A 311 5.51 0.27 -13.72
CA SER A 311 5.77 0.76 -12.36
C SER A 311 4.99 2.06 -12.13
N ASP A 312 4.22 2.08 -11.05
CA ASP A 312 3.51 3.27 -10.59
C ASP A 312 4.46 4.42 -10.19
N LEU A 313 5.66 4.10 -9.67
CA LEU A 313 6.56 5.09 -9.05
C LEU A 313 7.69 5.57 -9.96
N ASN A 314 8.11 4.78 -10.95
CA ASN A 314 9.24 5.14 -11.81
C ASN A 314 9.01 6.45 -12.59
N PRO A 315 7.82 6.70 -13.18
CA PRO A 315 7.54 7.98 -13.82
C PRO A 315 7.65 9.17 -12.87
N LEU A 316 7.25 9.01 -11.61
CA LEU A 316 7.36 10.07 -10.59
C LEU A 316 8.81 10.33 -10.18
N TRP A 317 9.63 9.29 -9.99
CA TRP A 317 11.06 9.48 -9.70
C TRP A 317 11.75 10.28 -10.82
N MET A 318 11.42 9.97 -12.07
CA MET A 318 11.93 10.69 -13.24
C MET A 318 11.41 12.14 -13.28
N ALA A 319 10.09 12.34 -13.15
CA ALA A 319 9.47 13.65 -13.24
C ALA A 319 9.93 14.60 -12.12
N ALA A 320 10.07 14.08 -10.90
CA ALA A 320 10.54 14.84 -9.73
C ALA A 320 12.04 15.15 -9.75
N GLY A 321 12.78 14.73 -10.78
CA GLY A 321 14.23 14.99 -10.87
C GLY A 321 15.04 14.28 -9.79
N ALA A 322 14.58 13.10 -9.34
CA ALA A 322 15.29 12.33 -8.33
C ALA A 322 16.67 11.89 -8.81
N LYS A 323 17.61 11.81 -7.87
CA LYS A 323 19.00 11.39 -8.11
C LYS A 323 19.25 10.06 -7.44
N PHE A 324 19.78 9.09 -8.17
CA PHE A 324 20.11 7.76 -7.67
C PHE A 324 21.60 7.67 -7.40
N ARG A 325 21.96 7.32 -6.16
CA ARG A 325 23.33 7.05 -5.74
C ARG A 325 23.61 5.56 -5.90
N ILE A 326 24.63 5.25 -6.67
CA ILE A 326 25.05 3.90 -7.01
C ILE A 326 26.44 3.69 -6.42
N ILE A 327 26.65 2.57 -5.76
CA ILE A 327 27.94 2.21 -5.16
C ILE A 327 28.47 0.94 -5.81
N ASP A 328 29.77 0.93 -6.15
CA ASP A 328 30.46 -0.24 -6.67
C ASP A 328 31.06 -1.10 -5.54
N CYS A 329 31.56 -2.28 -5.89
CA CYS A 329 32.18 -3.19 -4.92
C CYS A 329 33.50 -2.68 -4.32
N LYS A 330 34.07 -1.58 -4.84
CA LYS A 330 35.27 -0.91 -4.31
C LYS A 330 34.91 0.26 -3.39
N GLY A 331 33.63 0.58 -3.25
CA GLY A 331 33.14 1.69 -2.43
C GLY A 331 33.06 3.03 -3.15
N ASN A 332 33.31 3.09 -4.46
CA ASN A 332 33.14 4.33 -5.22
C ASN A 332 31.65 4.60 -5.44
N ILE A 333 31.26 5.87 -5.33
CA ILE A 333 29.88 6.30 -5.49
C ILE A 333 29.75 7.19 -6.72
N ARG A 334 28.80 6.86 -7.58
CA ARG A 334 28.34 7.73 -8.68
C ARG A 334 26.88 8.09 -8.50
N THR A 335 26.49 9.22 -9.07
CA THR A 335 25.11 9.72 -9.03
C THR A 335 24.57 9.81 -10.45
N VAL A 336 23.35 9.31 -10.65
CA VAL A 336 22.65 9.34 -11.94
C VAL A 336 21.27 9.96 -11.75
N LEU A 337 20.80 10.75 -12.71
CA LEU A 337 19.42 11.24 -12.72
C LEU A 337 18.47 10.07 -13.00
N ALA A 338 17.32 10.03 -12.34
CA ALA A 338 16.34 8.96 -12.51
C ALA A 338 15.94 8.76 -13.99
N GLU A 339 15.87 9.85 -14.77
CA GLU A 339 15.56 9.79 -16.21
C GLU A 339 16.57 8.99 -17.06
N ASN A 340 17.82 8.90 -16.60
CA ASN A 340 18.91 8.23 -17.32
C ASN A 340 19.18 6.81 -16.79
N PHE A 341 18.47 6.39 -15.74
CA PHE A 341 18.72 5.12 -15.06
C PHE A 341 18.06 3.92 -15.76
N PHE A 342 16.95 4.12 -16.46
CA PHE A 342 16.19 3.05 -17.12
C PHE A 342 16.66 2.91 -18.57
N LEU A 343 17.24 1.76 -18.91
CA LEU A 343 17.91 1.53 -20.20
C LEU A 343 17.09 0.69 -21.19
N GLY A 344 15.97 0.13 -20.75
CA GLY A 344 15.14 -0.78 -21.55
C GLY A 344 14.24 -1.65 -20.70
N TYR A 345 13.58 -2.62 -21.34
CA TYR A 345 12.69 -3.56 -20.67
C TYR A 345 13.39 -4.28 -19.51
N ARG A 346 12.99 -3.97 -18.27
CA ARG A 346 13.58 -4.51 -17.04
C ARG A 346 15.11 -4.40 -16.98
N LYS A 347 15.67 -3.35 -17.60
CA LYS A 347 17.11 -3.09 -17.67
C LYS A 347 17.42 -1.72 -17.09
N VAL A 348 18.39 -1.68 -16.19
CA VAL A 348 18.81 -0.46 -15.49
C VAL A 348 20.31 -0.21 -15.68
N ASP A 349 20.73 1.03 -15.43
CA ASP A 349 22.12 1.47 -15.44
C ASP A 349 22.87 1.03 -14.17
N LEU A 350 22.99 -0.29 -13.99
CA LEU A 350 23.84 -0.92 -12.98
C LEU A 350 24.74 -1.94 -13.66
N THR A 351 26.04 -1.82 -13.45
CA THR A 351 27.00 -2.87 -13.80
C THR A 351 26.89 -4.03 -12.80
N ARG A 352 27.46 -5.20 -13.13
CA ARG A 352 27.32 -6.41 -12.30
C ARG A 352 27.87 -6.26 -10.86
N GLY A 353 28.83 -5.35 -10.65
CA GLY A 353 29.45 -5.07 -9.35
C GLY A 353 28.82 -3.90 -8.59
N GLU A 354 27.78 -3.28 -9.14
CA GLU A 354 27.12 -2.13 -8.56
C GLU A 354 25.79 -2.46 -7.90
N ILE A 355 25.42 -1.66 -6.92
CA ILE A 355 24.11 -1.70 -6.27
C ILE A 355 23.56 -0.27 -6.15
N LEU A 356 22.23 -0.15 -6.15
CA LEU A 356 21.58 1.09 -5.75
C LEU A 356 21.76 1.28 -4.24
N LEU A 357 22.44 2.36 -3.85
CA LEU A 357 22.70 2.70 -2.45
C LEU A 357 21.50 3.46 -1.87
N SER A 358 21.17 4.58 -2.49
CA SER A 358 20.07 5.45 -2.04
C SER A 358 19.51 6.29 -3.19
N VAL A 359 18.35 6.88 -2.93
CA VAL A 359 17.62 7.82 -3.78
C VAL A 359 17.55 9.14 -3.04
N PHE A 360 17.81 10.22 -3.76
CA PHE A 360 17.64 11.58 -3.28
C PHE A 360 16.48 12.23 -4.03
N LEU A 361 15.42 12.58 -3.31
CA LEU A 361 14.25 13.29 -3.81
C LEU A 361 14.37 14.77 -3.43
N PRO A 362 14.58 15.70 -4.38
CA PRO A 362 14.68 17.12 -4.05
C PRO A 362 13.35 17.69 -3.55
N TRP A 363 13.41 18.73 -2.73
CA TRP A 363 12.23 19.57 -2.46
C TRP A 363 11.82 20.33 -3.70
N THR A 364 10.52 20.59 -3.85
CA THR A 364 10.02 21.42 -4.93
C THR A 364 10.32 22.88 -4.66
N ARG A 365 10.60 23.64 -5.73
CA ARG A 365 10.84 25.08 -5.66
C ARG A 365 9.51 25.83 -5.60
N SER A 366 9.57 27.11 -5.26
CA SER A 366 8.41 28.00 -5.43
C SER A 366 7.93 27.96 -6.89
N PHE A 367 6.62 27.93 -7.10
CA PHE A 367 5.98 27.78 -8.40
C PHE A 367 6.38 26.50 -9.18
N GLU A 368 6.86 25.48 -8.48
CA GLU A 368 7.08 24.14 -9.02
C GLU A 368 5.98 23.19 -8.58
N TYR A 369 5.31 22.58 -9.55
CA TYR A 369 4.18 21.69 -9.33
C TYR A 369 4.51 20.30 -9.84
N VAL A 370 4.14 19.28 -9.07
CA VAL A 370 4.28 17.87 -9.45
C VAL A 370 2.93 17.19 -9.31
N LYS A 371 2.55 16.41 -10.32
CA LYS A 371 1.28 15.68 -10.34
C LYS A 371 1.44 14.29 -10.96
N GLU A 372 0.82 13.34 -10.28
CA GLU A 372 0.68 11.92 -10.60
C GLU A 372 -0.68 11.64 -11.27
N PHE A 373 -0.70 10.64 -12.15
CA PHE A 373 -1.90 10.13 -12.77
C PHE A 373 -1.79 8.61 -12.88
N LYS A 374 -2.86 7.88 -12.56
CA LYS A 374 -2.96 6.42 -12.74
C LYS A 374 -4.31 6.05 -13.32
N GLN A 375 -4.30 5.19 -14.33
CA GLN A 375 -5.50 4.53 -14.84
C GLN A 375 -5.32 3.02 -14.72
N ALA A 376 -6.32 2.33 -14.16
CA ALA A 376 -6.37 0.87 -14.02
C ALA A 376 -7.82 0.38 -14.22
N HIS A 377 -8.05 -0.95 -14.18
CA HIS A 377 -9.41 -1.51 -14.32
C HIS A 377 -10.22 -1.36 -13.02
N ARG A 378 -9.54 -1.33 -11.88
CA ARG A 378 -10.12 -1.03 -10.56
C ARG A 378 -9.26 0.01 -9.84
N ARG A 379 -9.85 0.69 -8.84
CA ARG A 379 -9.17 1.76 -8.10
C ARG A 379 -7.97 1.25 -7.30
N ASP A 380 -8.14 0.13 -6.59
CA ASP A 380 -7.15 -0.42 -5.65
C ASP A 380 -6.57 -1.77 -6.11
N ASP A 381 -5.34 -2.03 -5.68
CA ASP A 381 -4.65 -3.33 -5.80
C ASP A 381 -4.52 -3.83 -7.24
N ASP A 382 -4.51 -2.95 -8.23
CA ASP A 382 -4.43 -3.31 -9.64
C ASP A 382 -3.19 -2.76 -10.32
N ILE A 383 -2.76 -3.50 -11.33
CA ILE A 383 -1.69 -3.08 -12.22
C ILE A 383 -2.25 -1.99 -13.13
N LEU A 384 -1.48 -0.93 -13.31
CA LEU A 384 -1.87 0.18 -14.19
C LEU A 384 -1.98 -0.27 -15.66
N LEU A 385 -2.88 0.39 -16.38
CA LEU A 385 -2.92 0.42 -17.85
C LEU A 385 -1.93 1.47 -18.36
N VAL A 386 -2.08 2.70 -17.88
CA VAL A 386 -1.21 3.84 -18.14
C VAL A 386 -1.13 4.68 -16.87
N ASN A 387 0.04 5.25 -16.61
CA ASN A 387 0.25 6.25 -15.58
C ASN A 387 1.15 7.37 -16.09
N ALA A 388 1.18 8.48 -15.37
CA ALA A 388 2.08 9.58 -15.67
C ALA A 388 2.59 10.25 -14.40
N GLY A 389 3.84 10.71 -14.46
CA GLY A 389 4.39 11.70 -13.55
C GLY A 389 4.70 12.96 -14.34
N MET A 390 4.16 14.09 -13.90
CA MET A 390 4.34 15.38 -14.55
C MET A 390 4.88 16.40 -13.55
N ARG A 391 5.83 17.22 -14.00
CA ARG A 391 6.38 18.36 -13.27
C ARG A 391 6.43 19.57 -14.18
N VAL A 392 6.08 20.73 -13.64
CA VAL A 392 6.29 22.02 -14.29
C VAL A 392 6.82 23.02 -13.27
N HIS A 393 7.76 23.85 -13.69
CA HIS A 393 8.22 25.02 -12.95
C HIS A 393 7.85 26.26 -13.76
N LEU A 394 7.15 27.19 -13.10
CA LEU A 394 6.63 28.40 -13.72
C LEU A 394 7.42 29.61 -13.23
N GLU A 395 7.66 30.55 -14.13
CA GLU A 395 8.25 31.86 -13.83
C GLU A 395 7.33 32.95 -14.33
N GLU A 396 7.10 33.97 -13.51
CA GLU A 396 6.38 35.16 -13.94
C GLU A 396 7.30 36.08 -14.76
N LYS A 397 6.92 36.36 -16.01
CA LYS A 397 7.62 37.27 -16.91
C LYS A 397 6.60 38.17 -17.60
N SER A 398 6.74 39.48 -17.45
CA SER A 398 5.86 40.47 -18.09
C SER A 398 4.37 40.19 -17.82
N GLU A 399 4.02 39.96 -16.53
CA GLU A 399 2.65 39.65 -16.06
C GLU A 399 2.05 38.36 -16.65
N LYS A 400 2.90 37.47 -17.19
CA LYS A 400 2.50 36.16 -17.72
C LYS A 400 3.29 35.04 -17.07
N TRP A 401 2.61 33.94 -16.79
CA TRP A 401 3.24 32.71 -16.33
C TRP A 401 3.86 31.96 -17.50
N MET A 402 5.17 31.77 -17.45
CA MET A 402 5.95 31.10 -18.48
C MET A 402 6.50 29.79 -17.93
N VAL A 403 6.51 28.73 -18.75
CA VAL A 403 7.15 27.46 -18.39
C VAL A 403 8.66 27.63 -18.49
N SER A 404 9.37 27.59 -17.37
CA SER A 404 10.84 27.65 -17.35
C SER A 404 11.49 26.28 -17.39
N ASP A 405 10.83 25.27 -16.82
CA ASP A 405 11.28 23.87 -16.86
C ASP A 405 10.08 22.92 -16.73
N ALA A 406 10.20 21.72 -17.30
CA ALA A 406 9.14 20.72 -17.25
C ALA A 406 9.68 19.30 -17.40
N SER A 407 8.91 18.33 -16.90
CA SER A 407 9.13 16.90 -17.16
C SER A 407 7.79 16.19 -17.26
N ILE A 408 7.59 15.43 -18.33
CA ILE A 408 6.37 14.65 -18.56
C ILE A 408 6.81 13.22 -18.85
N VAL A 409 6.42 12.29 -17.99
CA VAL A 409 6.88 10.90 -18.06
C VAL A 409 5.68 9.97 -17.96
N TYR A 410 5.60 8.99 -18.85
CA TYR A 410 4.54 7.98 -18.89
C TYR A 410 5.06 6.60 -18.54
N GLY A 411 4.23 5.75 -17.95
CA GLY A 411 4.42 4.31 -17.87
C GLY A 411 3.26 3.56 -18.53
N GLY A 412 3.50 2.29 -18.85
CA GLY A 412 2.53 1.43 -19.57
C GLY A 412 2.42 1.67 -21.07
N VAL A 413 3.01 2.74 -21.61
CA VAL A 413 2.97 3.08 -23.05
C VAL A 413 4.18 2.59 -23.86
N ALA A 414 5.24 2.12 -23.17
CA ALA A 414 6.47 1.66 -23.80
C ALA A 414 7.13 0.55 -22.98
N ALA A 415 8.26 0.03 -23.46
CA ALA A 415 9.05 -1.00 -22.78
C ALA A 415 9.75 -0.51 -21.48
N LEU A 416 9.77 0.80 -21.23
CA LEU A 416 10.22 1.44 -20.01
C LEU A 416 9.37 2.68 -19.72
N SER A 417 9.55 3.32 -18.56
CA SER A 417 8.97 4.65 -18.31
C SER A 417 9.55 5.66 -19.31
N LEU A 418 8.68 6.26 -20.12
CA LEU A 418 9.04 7.05 -21.29
C LEU A 418 8.91 8.55 -20.98
N SER A 419 10.01 9.30 -21.13
CA SER A 419 9.98 10.75 -21.08
C SER A 419 9.48 11.32 -22.42
N ALA A 420 8.46 12.17 -22.39
CA ALA A 420 7.91 12.85 -23.56
C ALA A 420 8.80 14.05 -23.96
N LEU A 421 10.02 13.75 -24.41
CA LEU A 421 11.07 14.76 -24.66
C LEU A 421 10.63 15.84 -25.65
N LYS A 422 9.95 15.46 -26.74
CA LYS A 422 9.47 16.40 -27.76
C LYS A 422 8.41 17.35 -27.19
N THR A 423 7.50 16.84 -26.36
CA THR A 423 6.50 17.67 -25.67
C THR A 423 7.16 18.60 -24.66
N LYS A 424 8.14 18.11 -23.88
CA LYS A 424 8.95 18.93 -22.96
C LYS A 424 9.64 20.08 -23.70
N GLU A 425 10.36 19.78 -24.79
CA GLU A 425 11.03 20.77 -25.63
C GLU A 425 10.05 21.82 -26.18
N PHE A 426 8.84 21.39 -26.56
CA PHE A 426 7.82 22.27 -27.10
C PHE A 426 7.24 23.25 -26.07
N ILE A 427 7.06 22.83 -24.82
CA ILE A 427 6.37 23.66 -23.81
C ILE A 427 7.28 24.65 -23.10
N ILE A 428 8.58 24.34 -22.98
CA ILE A 428 9.55 25.23 -22.33
C ILE A 428 9.63 26.57 -23.09
N GLY A 429 9.60 27.67 -22.35
CA GLY A 429 9.63 29.03 -22.89
C GLY A 429 8.29 29.56 -23.38
N LYS A 430 7.17 28.85 -23.17
CA LYS A 430 5.83 29.29 -23.58
C LYS A 430 4.96 29.72 -22.40
N CYS A 431 3.93 30.51 -22.71
CA CYS A 431 2.94 30.98 -21.75
C CYS A 431 2.02 29.84 -21.31
N TRP A 432 1.75 29.71 -20.01
CA TRP A 432 0.87 28.70 -19.44
C TRP A 432 -0.61 29.05 -19.69
N ASN A 433 -1.14 28.69 -20.86
CA ASN A 433 -2.49 29.01 -21.29
C ASN A 433 -3.15 27.85 -22.09
N GLN A 434 -4.39 28.05 -22.53
CA GLN A 434 -5.16 27.04 -23.29
C GLN A 434 -4.52 26.70 -24.65
N GLU A 435 -3.89 27.68 -25.31
CA GLU A 435 -3.20 27.46 -26.59
C GLU A 435 -1.99 26.53 -26.43
N LEU A 436 -1.23 26.71 -25.34
CA LEU A 436 -0.13 25.82 -24.98
C LEU A 436 -0.61 24.39 -24.78
N LEU A 437 -1.74 24.21 -24.07
CA LEU A 437 -2.33 22.89 -23.84
C LEU A 437 -2.67 22.22 -25.17
N GLN A 438 -3.37 22.92 -26.07
CA GLN A 438 -3.76 22.36 -27.38
C GLN A 438 -2.53 21.95 -28.20
N GLY A 439 -1.52 22.82 -28.29
CA GLY A 439 -0.29 22.50 -29.00
C GLY A 439 0.50 21.36 -28.35
N ALA A 440 0.52 21.28 -27.02
CA ALA A 440 1.20 20.19 -26.31
C ALA A 440 0.53 18.84 -26.56
N LEU A 441 -0.81 18.80 -26.64
CA LEU A 441 -1.58 17.60 -26.95
C LEU A 441 -1.30 17.09 -28.37
N GLU A 442 -1.19 17.99 -29.36
CA GLU A 442 -0.85 17.62 -30.74
C GLU A 442 0.55 17.00 -30.82
N ILE A 443 1.54 17.61 -30.16
CA ILE A 443 2.90 17.04 -30.10
C ILE A 443 2.88 15.70 -29.37
N LEU A 444 2.15 15.57 -28.26
CA LEU A 444 2.05 14.31 -27.53
C LEU A 444 1.44 13.19 -28.39
N TYR A 445 0.38 13.50 -29.14
CA TYR A 445 -0.30 12.54 -30.02
C TYR A 445 0.59 12.03 -31.16
N VAL A 446 1.54 12.84 -31.64
CA VAL A 446 2.42 12.44 -32.74
C VAL A 446 3.61 11.61 -32.27
N TYR A 447 4.13 11.88 -31.06
CA TYR A 447 5.42 11.35 -30.63
C TYR A 447 5.36 10.35 -29.47
N VAL A 448 4.19 10.15 -28.83
CA VAL A 448 4.04 9.26 -27.66
C VAL A 448 2.87 8.29 -27.81
N LEU A 449 1.72 8.79 -28.25
CA LEU A 449 0.53 7.97 -28.55
C LEU A 449 0.58 7.46 -29.99
#